data_AF-A0A965JNR4-F1
#
_entry.id   AF-A0A965JNR4-F1
#
_cell.length_a   1.000
_cell.length_b   1.000
_cell.length_c   1.000
_cell.angle_alpha   90.00
_cell.angle_beta   90.00
_cell.angle_gamma   90.00
#
_symmetry.space_group_name_H-M   'P 1'
#
loop_
_entity.id
_entity.type
_entity.pdbx_description
1 polymer ?
#
loop_
_entity_poly.entity_id
_entity_poly.type
_entity_poly.pdbx_seq_one_letter_code
_entity_poly.pdbx_strand_id
1 'polypeptide(L)'
;SSEGSIKGYKEISMSIAGDGIYGMLKFESGVHRVQRVPETESQGRVHTSAITVAVLPEAEEVDFNLDMNDVRKDTFRASGAGGQHINKTESAIRLTHIPTGVVVECQDGRSQHKNLAQAISVLRSRLYQAELDRVHDERAAHRKTLVSTGDRSAKIRTYNYPQGRITDHRINKTMYNLSSFMNGDLQEMIDALKMAENAEKLKG
;
A
#
# COMPACT_ATOMS: atom_id res chain seq x y z
N SER A 1 6.95 1.20 -14.91
CA SER A 1 8.00 2.18 -14.52
C SER A 1 7.77 3.47 -15.29
N SER A 2 8.25 4.61 -14.78
CA SER A 2 8.29 5.88 -15.52
C SER A 2 9.73 6.18 -15.91
N GLU A 3 10.00 6.29 -17.21
CA GLU A 3 11.34 6.57 -17.74
C GLU A 3 11.78 8.00 -17.42
N GLY A 4 13.06 8.16 -17.08
CA GLY A 4 13.69 9.47 -16.89
C GLY A 4 14.06 10.14 -18.21
N SER A 5 14.31 11.45 -18.17
CA SER A 5 14.60 12.27 -19.36
C SER A 5 15.94 11.99 -20.05
N ILE A 6 16.82 11.18 -19.45
CA ILE A 6 18.16 10.91 -20.00
C ILE A 6 18.45 9.40 -19.96
N LYS A 7 18.55 8.81 -18.75
CA LYS A 7 18.67 7.37 -18.48
C LYS A 7 18.17 7.05 -17.07
N GLY A 8 17.64 5.84 -16.87
CA GLY A 8 17.12 5.37 -15.59
C GLY A 8 15.62 5.63 -15.41
N TYR A 9 15.11 5.36 -14.20
CA TYR A 9 13.69 5.49 -13.88
C TYR A 9 13.46 6.60 -12.86
N LYS A 10 12.41 7.38 -13.08
CA LYS A 10 11.88 8.30 -12.06
C LYS A 10 11.15 7.54 -10.96
N GLU A 11 10.43 6.49 -11.34
CA GLU A 11 9.67 5.61 -10.46
C GLU A 11 9.66 4.18 -11.02
N ILE A 12 9.87 3.21 -10.14
CA ILE A 12 9.78 1.78 -10.45
C ILE A 12 8.99 1.06 -9.36
N SER A 13 8.06 0.22 -9.80
CA SER A 13 7.28 -0.68 -8.95
C SER A 13 7.46 -2.08 -9.50
N MET A 14 7.75 -3.03 -8.63
CA MET A 14 7.97 -4.43 -9.00
C MET A 14 7.42 -5.36 -7.91
N SER A 15 6.89 -6.50 -8.33
CA SER A 15 6.53 -7.59 -7.42
C SER A 15 7.67 -8.61 -7.38
N ILE A 16 7.93 -9.16 -6.21
CA ILE A 16 8.98 -10.17 -5.99
C ILE A 16 8.33 -11.32 -5.23
N ALA A 17 8.30 -12.50 -5.85
CA ALA A 17 7.68 -13.70 -5.30
C ALA A 17 8.73 -14.68 -4.77
N GLY A 18 8.42 -15.31 -3.63
CA GLY A 18 9.28 -16.29 -2.95
C GLY A 18 9.17 -16.22 -1.43
N ASP A 19 9.79 -17.19 -0.76
CA ASP A 19 9.60 -17.39 0.69
C ASP A 19 10.39 -16.39 1.53
N GLY A 20 9.73 -15.81 2.55
CA GLY A 20 10.37 -14.95 3.53
C GLY A 20 10.95 -13.64 2.99
N ILE A 21 10.62 -13.25 1.75
CA ILE A 21 11.20 -12.09 1.05
C ILE A 21 11.00 -10.80 1.84
N TYR A 22 9.77 -10.56 2.33
CA TYR A 22 9.48 -9.33 3.07
C TYR A 22 10.36 -9.19 4.32
N GLY A 23 10.63 -10.31 5.02
CA GLY A 23 11.50 -10.31 6.20
C GLY A 23 12.95 -9.92 5.90
N MET A 24 13.42 -10.12 4.67
CA MET A 24 14.76 -9.72 4.22
C MET A 24 14.76 -8.30 3.65
N LEU A 25 13.80 -7.98 2.78
CA LEU A 25 13.77 -6.72 2.06
C LEU A 25 13.21 -5.56 2.89
N LYS A 26 12.47 -5.80 3.98
CA LYS A 26 11.98 -4.72 4.86
C LYS A 26 13.09 -3.77 5.31
N PHE A 27 14.31 -4.27 5.47
CA PHE A 27 15.47 -3.48 5.88
C PHE A 27 15.99 -2.54 4.80
N GLU A 28 15.57 -2.71 3.55
CA GLU A 28 15.89 -1.80 2.44
C GLU A 28 14.90 -0.64 2.33
N SER A 29 13.86 -0.58 3.18
CA SER A 29 12.94 0.55 3.18
C SER A 29 13.57 1.78 3.81
N GLY A 30 13.51 2.92 3.11
CA GLY A 30 13.97 4.22 3.58
C GLY A 30 14.70 5.02 2.50
N VAL A 31 15.40 6.07 2.92
CA VAL A 31 16.15 6.95 2.02
C VAL A 31 17.58 6.45 1.81
N HIS A 32 17.95 6.22 0.56
CA HIS A 32 19.28 5.81 0.12
C HIS A 32 20.00 6.99 -0.52
N ARG A 33 21.09 7.44 0.09
CA ARG A 33 21.89 8.58 -0.38
C ARG A 33 23.08 8.12 -1.20
N VAL A 34 23.33 8.71 -2.35
CA VAL A 34 24.52 8.44 -3.18
C VAL A 34 25.39 9.68 -3.32
N GLN A 35 26.71 9.49 -3.25
CA GLN A 35 27.72 10.51 -3.52
C GLN A 35 28.60 10.02 -4.67
N ARG A 36 28.51 10.68 -5.82
CA ARG A 36 29.26 10.31 -7.04
C ARG A 36 29.44 11.52 -7.95
N VAL A 37 30.35 11.43 -8.92
CA VAL A 37 30.37 12.32 -10.09
C VAL A 37 29.31 11.80 -11.07
N PRO A 38 28.20 12.51 -11.31
CA PRO A 38 27.16 12.04 -12.22
C PRO A 38 27.60 12.20 -13.69
N GLU A 39 27.08 11.36 -14.57
CA GLU A 39 27.39 11.41 -16.01
C GLU A 39 26.98 12.74 -16.68
N THR A 40 26.03 13.45 -16.10
CA THR A 40 25.54 14.74 -16.58
C THR A 40 26.40 15.93 -16.14
N GLU A 41 27.46 15.70 -15.34
CA GLU A 41 28.31 16.76 -14.80
C GLU A 41 29.65 16.83 -15.54
N SER A 42 29.96 18.01 -16.11
CA SER A 42 31.13 18.21 -16.96
C SER A 42 32.41 18.58 -16.19
N GLN A 43 32.31 19.08 -14.95
CA GLN A 43 33.46 19.57 -14.18
C GLN A 43 34.04 18.54 -13.19
N GLY A 44 33.57 17.30 -13.21
CA GLY A 44 34.07 16.25 -12.29
C GLY A 44 33.69 16.45 -10.82
N ARG A 45 32.70 17.32 -10.53
CA ARG A 45 32.27 17.61 -9.16
C ARG A 45 31.43 16.46 -8.60
N VAL A 46 31.67 16.12 -7.34
CA VAL A 46 30.88 15.10 -6.64
C VAL A 46 29.54 15.70 -6.23
N HIS A 47 28.44 15.11 -6.71
CA HIS A 47 27.09 15.47 -6.32
C HIS A 47 26.54 14.47 -5.30
N THR A 48 25.68 14.98 -4.42
CA THR A 48 24.91 14.15 -3.48
C THR A 48 23.46 14.07 -3.96
N SER A 49 23.01 12.86 -4.23
CA SER A 49 21.62 12.55 -4.61
C SER A 49 21.00 11.58 -3.61
N ALA A 50 19.68 11.40 -3.66
CA ALA A 50 18.98 10.43 -2.84
C ALA A 50 17.84 9.80 -3.63
N ILE A 51 17.50 8.56 -3.26
CA ILE A 51 16.30 7.84 -3.69
C ILE A 51 15.59 7.31 -2.46
N THR A 52 14.29 7.08 -2.58
CA THR A 52 13.53 6.41 -1.52
C THR A 52 13.07 5.05 -2.00
N VAL A 53 13.24 4.04 -1.16
CA VAL A 53 12.81 2.68 -1.39
C VAL A 53 11.71 2.37 -0.37
N ALA A 54 10.59 1.81 -0.82
CA ALA A 54 9.52 1.36 0.05
C ALA A 54 9.22 -0.10 -0.26
N VAL A 55 9.42 -0.97 0.72
CA VAL A 55 9.11 -2.39 0.61
C VAL A 55 7.83 -2.64 1.38
N LEU A 56 6.83 -3.15 0.68
CA LEU A 56 5.52 -3.48 1.22
C LEU A 56 5.27 -4.98 1.01
N PRO A 57 4.60 -5.66 1.95
CA PRO A 57 4.16 -7.02 1.70
C PRO A 57 3.14 -7.04 0.57
N GLU A 58 3.03 -8.17 -0.12
CA GLU A 58 2.01 -8.34 -1.16
C GLU A 58 0.61 -8.23 -0.55
N ALA A 59 -0.28 -7.66 -1.35
CA ALA A 59 -1.66 -7.46 -1.01
C ALA A 59 -2.46 -8.74 -1.20
N GLU A 60 -3.05 -9.29 -0.14
CA GLU A 60 -4.14 -10.25 -0.30
C GLU A 60 -5.37 -9.52 -0.87
N GLU A 61 -6.12 -10.22 -1.74
CA GLU A 61 -7.42 -9.75 -2.18
C GLU A 61 -8.35 -9.67 -0.96
N VAL A 62 -9.12 -8.60 -0.88
CA VAL A 62 -10.11 -8.44 0.19
C VAL A 62 -11.22 -9.47 -0.05
N ASP A 63 -11.18 -10.58 0.68
CA ASP A 63 -12.27 -11.55 0.70
C ASP A 63 -13.43 -10.97 1.51
N PHE A 64 -14.33 -10.30 0.80
CA PHE A 64 -15.52 -9.70 1.39
C PHE A 64 -16.72 -10.64 1.24
N ASN A 65 -17.11 -11.28 2.35
CA ASN A 65 -18.35 -12.02 2.44
C ASN A 65 -19.41 -11.23 3.21
N LEU A 66 -20.60 -11.06 2.61
CA LEU A 66 -21.73 -10.40 3.26
C LEU A 66 -22.55 -11.44 4.02
N ASP A 67 -22.51 -11.40 5.36
CA ASP A 67 -23.47 -12.15 6.18
C ASP A 67 -24.82 -11.41 6.17
N MET A 68 -25.87 -12.13 5.78
CA MET A 68 -27.23 -11.60 5.79
C MET A 68 -27.80 -11.44 7.21
N ASN A 69 -27.21 -12.08 8.22
CA ASN A 69 -27.59 -11.89 9.63
C ASN A 69 -27.27 -10.48 10.12
N ASP A 70 -26.25 -9.84 9.55
CA ASP A 70 -25.84 -8.47 9.87
C ASP A 70 -26.62 -7.40 9.09
N VAL A 71 -27.57 -7.82 8.25
CA VAL A 71 -28.36 -6.94 7.39
C VAL A 71 -29.80 -6.86 7.89
N ARG A 72 -30.20 -5.69 8.40
CA ARG A 72 -31.61 -5.41 8.66
C ARG A 72 -32.32 -5.12 7.35
N LYS A 73 -33.38 -5.87 7.08
CA LYS A 73 -34.26 -5.69 5.93
C LYS A 73 -35.56 -5.00 6.35
N ASP A 74 -35.79 -3.80 5.83
CA ASP A 74 -37.00 -3.03 6.02
C ASP A 74 -37.77 -2.95 4.69
N THR A 75 -39.07 -3.22 4.70
CA THR A 75 -39.95 -3.13 3.53
C THR A 75 -40.91 -1.96 3.69
N PHE A 76 -41.12 -1.19 2.63
CA PHE A 76 -41.99 -0.03 2.66
C PHE A 76 -42.64 0.21 1.30
N ARG A 77 -43.57 1.16 1.25
CA ARG A 77 -44.27 1.54 0.01
C ARG A 77 -43.36 2.39 -0.86
N ALA A 78 -43.28 2.06 -2.15
CA ALA A 78 -42.50 2.83 -3.11
C ALA A 78 -43.02 4.27 -3.19
N SER A 79 -42.12 5.24 -3.32
CA SER A 79 -42.46 6.65 -3.49
C SER A 79 -42.46 7.01 -4.98
N GLY A 80 -43.52 7.62 -5.51
CA GLY A 80 -43.52 8.14 -6.88
C GLY A 80 -44.90 8.30 -7.50
N ALA A 81 -44.93 8.88 -8.70
CA ALA A 81 -46.14 9.03 -9.50
C ALA A 81 -46.56 7.67 -10.08
N GLY A 82 -47.39 6.93 -9.36
CA GLY A 82 -48.03 5.79 -9.98
C GLY A 82 -49.31 5.33 -9.29
N GLY A 83 -50.10 4.56 -10.04
CA GLY A 83 -51.49 4.24 -9.73
C GLY A 83 -51.66 3.34 -8.50
N GLN A 84 -52.84 2.72 -8.39
CA GLN A 84 -53.25 1.94 -7.21
C GLN A 84 -52.22 0.90 -6.72
N HIS A 85 -51.41 0.33 -7.63
CA HIS A 85 -50.39 -0.65 -7.30
C HIS A 85 -49.30 -0.11 -6.35
N ILE A 86 -48.88 1.15 -6.51
CA ILE A 86 -47.84 1.78 -5.67
C ILE A 86 -48.39 2.14 -4.28
N ASN A 87 -49.67 2.51 -4.20
CA ASN A 87 -50.30 2.89 -2.93
C ASN A 87 -50.65 1.69 -2.04
N LYS A 88 -50.87 0.51 -2.62
CA LYS A 88 -51.31 -0.70 -1.90
C LYS A 88 -50.20 -1.73 -1.66
N THR A 89 -49.12 -1.74 -2.45
CA THR A 89 -48.11 -2.81 -2.41
C THR A 89 -46.79 -2.32 -1.82
N GLU A 90 -46.26 -3.05 -0.84
CA GLU A 90 -44.96 -2.77 -0.21
C GLU A 90 -43.82 -3.39 -1.03
N SER A 91 -43.54 -2.82 -2.19
CA SER A 91 -42.50 -3.33 -3.10
C SER A 91 -41.11 -2.74 -2.85
N ALA A 92 -40.98 -1.61 -2.14
CA ALA A 92 -39.68 -0.98 -1.89
C ALA A 92 -38.94 -1.63 -0.72
N ILE A 93 -37.61 -1.71 -0.83
CA ILE A 93 -36.74 -2.34 0.16
C ILE A 93 -35.65 -1.39 0.57
N ARG A 94 -35.40 -1.33 1.87
CA ARG A 94 -34.23 -0.72 2.49
C ARG A 94 -33.45 -1.81 3.20
N LEU A 95 -32.16 -1.90 2.89
CA LEU A 95 -31.22 -2.75 3.60
C LEU A 95 -30.27 -1.86 4.40
N THR A 96 -30.07 -2.21 5.67
CA THR A 96 -29.12 -1.54 6.55
C THR A 96 -28.12 -2.57 7.04
N HIS A 97 -26.83 -2.40 6.72
CA HIS A 97 -25.78 -3.20 7.32
C HIS A 97 -25.50 -2.66 8.72
N ILE A 98 -25.85 -3.43 9.75
CA ILE A 98 -25.82 -3.01 11.15
C ILE A 98 -24.40 -2.63 11.61
N PRO A 99 -23.34 -3.41 11.30
CA PRO A 99 -21.99 -3.11 11.76
C PRO A 99 -21.40 -1.82 11.18
N THR A 100 -21.66 -1.52 9.91
CA THR A 100 -21.05 -0.35 9.21
C THR A 100 -22.00 0.83 9.10
N GLY A 101 -23.30 0.64 9.37
CA GLY A 101 -24.33 1.66 9.21
C GLY A 101 -24.66 2.00 7.75
N VAL A 102 -24.13 1.28 6.76
CA VAL A 102 -24.41 1.54 5.34
C VAL A 102 -25.85 1.17 5.02
N VAL A 103 -26.58 2.14 4.48
CA VAL A 103 -27.97 1.99 4.04
C VAL A 103 -28.07 2.01 2.53
N VAL A 104 -28.82 1.07 1.97
CA VAL A 104 -29.15 0.97 0.54
C VAL A 104 -30.65 0.83 0.38
N GLU A 105 -31.20 1.54 -0.58
CA GLU A 105 -32.63 1.51 -0.90
C GLU A 105 -32.82 1.16 -2.37
N CYS A 106 -33.82 0.35 -2.67
CA CYS A 106 -34.19 -0.02 -4.04
C CYS A 106 -35.72 -0.08 -4.19
N GLN A 107 -36.22 0.62 -5.21
CA GLN A 107 -37.65 0.70 -5.54
C GLN A 107 -37.95 0.63 -7.04
N ASP A 108 -36.96 0.28 -7.88
CA ASP A 108 -37.05 0.37 -9.34
C ASP A 108 -38.00 -0.69 -9.95
N GLY A 109 -38.09 -1.87 -9.32
CA GLY A 109 -38.94 -2.96 -9.75
C GLY A 109 -40.33 -2.94 -9.10
N ARG A 110 -41.31 -3.50 -9.82
CA ARG A 110 -42.68 -3.75 -9.28
C ARG A 110 -42.74 -4.92 -8.29
N SER A 111 -41.70 -5.75 -8.22
CA SER A 111 -41.63 -6.96 -7.39
C SER A 111 -40.61 -6.80 -6.28
N GLN A 112 -41.02 -7.12 -5.05
CA GLN A 112 -40.18 -7.11 -3.87
C GLN A 112 -38.91 -7.97 -4.04
N HIS A 113 -39.02 -9.16 -4.62
CA HIS A 113 -37.88 -10.06 -4.80
C HIS A 113 -36.80 -9.48 -5.73
N LYS A 114 -37.22 -8.78 -6.79
CA LYS A 114 -36.28 -8.12 -7.71
C LYS A 114 -35.55 -6.97 -7.02
N ASN A 115 -36.28 -6.16 -6.26
CA ASN A 115 -35.70 -5.07 -5.49
C ASN A 115 -34.77 -5.58 -4.39
N LEU A 116 -35.06 -6.75 -3.80
CA LEU A 116 -34.21 -7.36 -2.78
C LEU A 116 -32.87 -7.78 -3.38
N ALA A 117 -32.91 -8.49 -4.52
CA ALA A 117 -31.70 -8.95 -5.20
C ALA A 117 -30.81 -7.76 -5.64
N GLN A 118 -31.43 -6.70 -6.17
CA GLN A 118 -30.72 -5.47 -6.54
C GLN A 118 -30.14 -4.75 -5.32
N ALA A 119 -30.91 -4.59 -4.25
CA ALA A 119 -30.44 -3.96 -3.03
C ALA A 119 -29.27 -4.72 -2.40
N ILE A 120 -29.31 -6.06 -2.37
CA ILE A 120 -28.19 -6.90 -1.89
C ILE A 120 -26.95 -6.69 -2.76
N SER A 121 -27.11 -6.69 -4.10
CA SER A 121 -26.00 -6.46 -5.02
C SER A 121 -25.34 -5.10 -4.80
N VAL A 122 -26.14 -4.05 -4.64
CA VAL A 122 -25.64 -2.69 -4.40
C VAL A 122 -24.99 -2.58 -3.01
N LEU A 123 -25.59 -3.19 -1.99
CA LEU A 123 -25.03 -3.22 -0.63
C LEU A 123 -23.67 -3.91 -0.60
N ARG A 124 -23.55 -5.08 -1.24
CA ARG A 124 -22.29 -5.80 -1.38
C ARG A 124 -21.23 -4.94 -2.08
N SER A 125 -21.59 -4.30 -3.19
CA SER A 125 -20.66 -3.44 -3.93
C SER A 125 -20.18 -2.24 -3.10
N ARG A 126 -21.06 -1.59 -2.35
CA ARG A 126 -20.69 -0.46 -1.47
C ARG A 126 -19.78 -0.90 -0.32
N LEU A 127 -20.10 -2.02 0.33
CA LEU A 127 -19.30 -2.52 1.45
C LEU A 127 -17.91 -2.99 0.98
N TYR A 128 -17.86 -3.68 -0.16
CA TYR A 128 -16.60 -4.07 -0.79
C TYR A 128 -15.73 -2.86 -1.13
N GLN A 129 -16.31 -1.81 -1.74
CA GLN A 129 -15.57 -0.59 -2.05
C GLN A 129 -15.05 0.10 -0.79
N ALA A 130 -15.87 0.19 0.26
CA ALA A 130 -15.45 0.79 1.52
C ALA A 130 -14.28 0.04 2.18
N GLU A 131 -14.30 -1.30 2.12
CA GLU A 131 -13.22 -2.12 2.66
C GLU A 131 -11.95 -2.02 1.80
N LEU A 132 -12.08 -1.99 0.47
CA LEU A 132 -10.97 -1.71 -0.42
C LEU A 132 -10.33 -0.35 -0.13
N ASP A 133 -11.14 0.70 0.01
CA ASP A 133 -10.68 2.05 0.30
C ASP A 133 -9.94 2.09 1.65
N ARG A 134 -10.49 1.42 2.68
CA ARG A 134 -9.82 1.28 4.00
C ARG A 134 -8.44 0.64 3.88
N VAL A 135 -8.34 -0.49 3.17
CA VAL A 135 -7.07 -1.20 2.97
C VAL A 135 -6.08 -0.34 2.16
N HIS A 136 -6.57 0.37 1.14
CA HIS A 136 -5.75 1.29 0.35
C HIS A 136 -5.23 2.46 1.18
N ASP A 137 -6.07 3.04 2.03
CA ASP A 137 -5.70 4.16 2.91
C ASP A 137 -4.69 3.73 3.97
N GLU A 138 -4.87 2.55 4.60
CA GLU A 138 -3.90 1.97 5.53
C GLU A 138 -2.54 1.75 4.86
N ARG A 139 -2.54 1.22 3.64
CA ARG A 139 -1.30 1.04 2.85
C ARG A 139 -0.68 2.38 2.47
N ALA A 140 -1.48 3.37 2.07
CA ALA A 140 -1.00 4.69 1.72
C ALA A 140 -0.37 5.38 2.93
N ALA A 141 -0.99 5.26 4.10
CA ALA A 141 -0.46 5.74 5.37
C ALA A 141 0.84 5.01 5.73
N HIS A 142 0.87 3.68 5.65
CA HIS A 142 2.08 2.89 5.93
C HIS A 142 3.23 3.27 4.98
N ARG A 143 2.96 3.40 3.68
CA ARG A 143 3.94 3.88 2.69
C ARG A 143 4.45 5.28 3.03
N LYS A 144 3.59 6.20 3.47
CA LYS A 144 4.01 7.55 3.91
C LYS A 144 4.93 7.50 5.14
N THR A 145 4.77 6.52 6.03
CA THR A 145 5.69 6.37 7.16
C THR A 145 7.07 5.87 6.73
N LEU A 146 7.12 4.98 5.74
CA LEU A 146 8.37 4.44 5.19
C LEU A 146 9.10 5.45 4.29
N VAL A 147 8.32 6.24 3.54
CA VAL A 147 8.81 7.29 2.65
C VAL A 147 8.79 8.61 3.42
N SER A 148 9.89 8.90 4.14
CA SER A 148 10.16 10.27 4.60
C SER A 148 10.12 11.24 3.41
N THR A 149 9.97 12.55 3.66
CA THR A 149 9.77 13.66 2.71
C THR A 149 10.84 13.84 1.61
N GLY A 150 11.70 12.84 1.38
CA GLY A 150 12.78 12.86 0.41
C GLY A 150 13.99 13.65 0.90
N ASP A 151 13.98 14.10 2.16
CA ASP A 151 15.08 14.86 2.72
C ASP A 151 16.30 13.95 2.94
N ARG A 152 17.48 14.47 2.55
CA ARG A 152 18.77 13.77 2.61
C ARG A 152 19.22 13.53 4.06
N SER A 153 18.58 14.19 5.01
CA SER A 153 18.82 14.07 6.45
C SER A 153 18.39 12.69 6.98
N ALA A 154 17.25 12.16 6.52
CA ALA A 154 16.64 10.91 6.95
C ALA A 154 17.24 9.64 6.29
N LYS A 155 18.46 9.74 5.75
CA LYS A 155 19.15 8.63 5.08
C LYS A 155 19.34 7.43 6.01
N ILE A 156 18.94 6.24 5.56
CA ILE A 156 19.30 4.99 6.20
C ILE A 156 20.65 4.49 5.71
N ARG A 157 21.01 4.80 4.46
CA ARG A 157 22.25 4.31 3.85
C ARG A 157 22.92 5.37 2.99
N THR A 158 24.26 5.37 2.97
CA THR A 158 25.07 6.21 2.08
C THR A 158 26.00 5.35 1.23
N TYR A 159 25.93 5.53 -0.09
CA TYR A 159 26.81 4.95 -1.09
C TYR A 159 27.81 6.01 -1.54
N ASN A 160 29.08 5.84 -1.20
CA ASN A 160 30.13 6.79 -1.53
C ASN A 160 31.07 6.17 -2.58
N TYR A 161 30.89 6.59 -3.84
CA TYR A 161 31.67 6.10 -4.97
C TYR A 161 33.15 6.50 -4.91
N PRO A 162 33.52 7.76 -4.60
CA PRO A 162 34.93 8.15 -4.50
C PRO A 162 35.75 7.29 -3.52
N GLN A 163 35.13 6.81 -2.44
CA GLN A 163 35.79 6.00 -1.41
C GLN A 163 35.43 4.52 -1.48
N GLY A 164 34.64 4.10 -2.49
CA GLY A 164 34.26 2.70 -2.70
C GLY A 164 33.50 2.05 -1.52
N ARG A 165 32.75 2.83 -0.73
CA ARG A 165 32.14 2.34 0.52
C ARG A 165 30.64 2.53 0.61
N ILE A 166 30.00 1.72 1.46
CA ILE A 166 28.60 1.81 1.85
C ILE A 166 28.52 1.89 3.37
N THR A 167 27.74 2.83 3.89
CA THR A 167 27.49 2.94 5.33
C THR A 167 25.99 2.90 5.59
N ASP A 168 25.56 1.96 6.44
CA ASP A 168 24.20 1.94 7.00
C ASP A 168 24.21 2.69 8.34
N HIS A 169 23.46 3.79 8.42
CA HIS A 169 23.46 4.73 9.54
C HIS A 169 22.64 4.23 10.73
N ARG A 170 21.79 3.20 10.55
CA ARG A 170 20.98 2.65 11.64
C ARG A 170 21.84 1.88 12.64
N ILE A 171 22.86 1.18 12.14
CA ILE A 171 23.82 0.40 12.94
C ILE A 171 25.24 0.95 12.85
N ASN A 172 25.44 2.06 12.13
CA ASN A 172 26.75 2.67 11.84
C ASN A 172 27.78 1.70 11.23
N LYS A 173 27.33 0.65 10.54
CA LYS A 173 28.21 -0.33 9.88
C LYS A 173 28.64 0.21 8.53
N THR A 174 29.95 0.12 8.25
CA THR A 174 30.54 0.53 6.97
C THR A 174 31.24 -0.66 6.31
N MET A 175 31.03 -0.82 5.01
CA MET A 175 31.68 -1.81 4.16
C MET A 175 32.43 -1.11 3.02
N TYR A 176 33.57 -1.67 2.60
CA TYR A 176 34.47 -1.09 1.59
C TYR A 176 34.48 -1.87 0.26
N ASN A 177 33.34 -2.46 -0.10
CA ASN A 177 33.17 -3.33 -1.27
C ASN A 177 32.00 -2.86 -2.16
N LEU A 178 31.89 -1.55 -2.40
CA LEU A 178 30.76 -0.94 -3.15
C LEU A 178 30.42 -1.66 -4.45
N SER A 179 31.41 -2.04 -5.24
CA SER A 179 31.15 -2.72 -6.51
C SER A 179 30.44 -4.07 -6.33
N SER A 180 30.87 -4.89 -5.37
CA SER A 180 30.23 -6.18 -5.07
C SER A 180 28.81 -5.97 -4.52
N PHE A 181 28.66 -4.99 -3.63
CA PHE A 181 27.36 -4.64 -3.04
C PHE A 181 26.35 -4.22 -4.10
N MET A 182 26.76 -3.39 -5.06
CA MET A 182 25.91 -2.97 -6.18
C MET A 182 25.58 -4.11 -7.16
N ASN A 183 26.37 -5.19 -7.16
CA ASN A 183 26.13 -6.39 -7.96
C ASN A 183 25.29 -7.46 -7.23
N GLY A 184 24.77 -7.16 -6.04
CA GLY A 184 23.83 -8.04 -5.32
C GLY A 184 24.40 -8.75 -4.10
N ASP A 185 25.67 -8.53 -3.75
CA ASP A 185 26.25 -9.07 -2.51
C ASP A 185 25.82 -8.24 -1.28
N LEU A 186 24.57 -8.41 -0.89
CA LEU A 186 23.89 -7.63 0.16
C LEU A 186 23.80 -8.39 1.50
N GLN A 187 24.09 -9.69 1.50
CA GLN A 187 23.76 -10.62 2.57
C GLN A 187 24.38 -10.20 3.91
N GLU A 188 25.66 -9.82 3.90
CA GLU A 188 26.38 -9.41 5.11
C GLU A 188 25.73 -8.20 5.79
N MET A 189 25.17 -7.27 5.02
CA MET A 189 24.53 -6.07 5.58
C MET A 189 23.16 -6.40 6.15
N ILE A 190 22.39 -7.21 5.44
CA ILE A 190 21.07 -7.67 5.87
C ILE A 190 21.19 -8.46 7.18
N ASP A 191 22.17 -9.34 7.30
CA ASP A 191 22.36 -10.14 8.52
C ASP A 191 22.77 -9.29 9.71
N ALA A 192 23.65 -8.30 9.51
CA ALA A 192 24.00 -7.35 10.56
C ALA A 192 22.79 -6.54 11.05
N LEU A 193 21.89 -6.14 10.14
CA LEU A 193 20.66 -5.43 10.48
C LEU A 193 19.66 -6.31 11.22
N LYS A 194 19.49 -7.57 10.79
CA LYS A 194 18.65 -8.56 11.50
C LYS A 194 19.14 -8.80 12.92
N MET A 195 20.45 -8.97 13.10
CA MET A 195 21.04 -9.17 14.42
C MET A 195 20.78 -7.96 15.32
N ALA A 196 20.95 -6.74 14.80
CA ALA A 196 20.67 -5.51 15.54
C ALA A 196 19.19 -5.39 15.94
N GLU A 197 18.25 -5.67 15.02
CA GLU A 197 16.82 -5.66 15.33
C GLU A 197 16.45 -6.69 16.41
N ASN A 198 16.97 -7.92 16.30
CA ASN A 198 16.71 -8.97 17.29
C ASN A 198 17.28 -8.61 18.66
N ALA A 199 18.49 -8.03 18.70
CA ALA A 199 19.11 -7.58 19.94
C ALA A 199 18.30 -6.46 20.61
N GLU A 200 17.72 -5.53 19.85
CA GLU A 200 16.83 -4.50 20.39
C GLU A 200 15.51 -5.09 20.92
N LYS A 201 14.93 -6.09 20.23
CA LYS A 201 13.72 -6.78 20.71
C LYS A 201 13.94 -7.60 21.99
N LEU A 202 15.15 -8.09 22.22
CA LEU A 202 15.50 -8.86 23.42
C LEU A 202 15.77 -7.96 24.65
N LYS A 203 15.98 -6.66 24.45
CA LYS A 203 16.19 -5.68 25.54
C LYS A 203 14.88 -5.10 26.08
N GLY A 204 13.78 -5.24 25.35
CA GLY A 204 12.43 -4.83 25.76
C GLY A 204 11.63 -6.01 26.28
#